data_AF-A0A1I0PM41-F1
#
_entry.id   AF-A0A1I0PM41-F1
#
_cell.length_a   1.000
_cell.length_b   1.000
_cell.length_c   1.000
_cell.angle_alpha   90.00
_cell.angle_beta   90.00
_cell.angle_gamma   90.00
#
_symmetry.space_group_name_H-M   'P 1'
#
loop_
_entity.id
_entity.type
_entity.pdbx_description
1 polymer ?
#
loop_
_entity_poly.entity_id
_entity_poly.type
_entity_poly.pdbx_seq_one_letter_code
_entity_poly.pdbx_strand_id
1 'polypeptide(L)'
;MTGLSPYNLKKKFSKISMDLSPVRELLSDFTLVNPAYSVNDLLGVISTYRLLPNDASIALTCRIEGIKKIATFDSDFERVDFLEIIDV
;
A
#
# COMPACT_ATOMS: atom_id res chain seq x y z
N MET A 1 -14.77 -28.05 -12.19
CA MET A 1 -13.46 -27.66 -11.62
C MET A 1 -12.37 -28.00 -12.64
N THR A 2 -11.46 -27.07 -12.95
CA THR A 2 -10.55 -27.14 -14.11
C THR A 2 -9.42 -28.16 -14.02
N GLY A 3 -9.31 -28.94 -12.93
CA GLY A 3 -8.32 -30.01 -12.77
C GLY A 3 -6.85 -29.57 -12.71
N LEU A 4 -6.59 -28.27 -12.78
CA LEU A 4 -5.24 -27.70 -12.80
C LEU A 4 -4.89 -27.13 -11.43
N SER A 5 -3.68 -27.43 -10.95
CA SER A 5 -3.15 -26.80 -9.74
C SER A 5 -3.00 -25.28 -9.93
N PRO A 6 -3.13 -24.47 -8.87
CA PRO A 6 -2.93 -23.02 -8.91
C PRO A 6 -1.60 -22.60 -9.56
N TYR A 7 -0.56 -23.43 -9.39
CA TYR A 7 0.75 -23.25 -10.01
C TYR A 7 0.71 -23.35 -11.54
N ASN A 8 -0.03 -24.32 -12.07
CA ASN A 8 -0.16 -24.53 -13.52
C ASN A 8 -1.05 -23.47 -14.19
N LEU A 9 -1.99 -22.88 -13.46
CA LEU A 9 -2.77 -21.72 -13.92
C LEU A 9 -1.87 -20.48 -14.07
N LYS A 10 -0.99 -20.20 -13.09
CA LYS A 10 -0.05 -19.07 -13.13
C LYS A 10 0.91 -19.13 -14.32
N LYS A 11 1.38 -20.33 -14.69
CA LYS A 11 2.29 -20.54 -15.84
C LYS A 11 1.63 -20.27 -17.21
N LYS A 12 0.30 -20.31 -17.30
CA LYS A 12 -0.45 -20.10 -18.55
C LYS A 12 -0.76 -18.63 -18.85
N PHE A 13 -0.61 -17.73 -17.88
CA PHE A 13 -0.65 -16.31 -18.18
C PHE A 13 0.65 -15.94 -18.90
N SER A 14 0.56 -15.83 -20.23
CA SER A 14 1.56 -15.13 -21.02
C SER A 14 1.90 -13.82 -20.31
N LYS A 15 3.19 -13.51 -20.15
CA LYS A 15 3.67 -12.20 -19.69
C LYS A 15 2.87 -11.13 -20.44
N ILE A 16 1.92 -10.48 -19.77
CA ILE A 16 1.08 -9.46 -20.40
C ILE A 16 2.03 -8.30 -20.66
N SER A 17 2.32 -8.06 -21.94
CA SER A 17 2.99 -6.83 -22.36
C SER A 17 1.96 -5.72 -22.22
N MET A 18 2.13 -4.89 -21.19
CA MET A 18 1.27 -3.75 -20.92
C MET A 18 2.09 -2.49 -21.07
N ASP A 19 1.53 -1.50 -21.78
CA ASP A 19 2.10 -0.16 -21.81
C ASP A 19 1.81 0.53 -20.48
N LEU A 20 2.87 0.93 -19.77
CA LEU A 20 2.79 1.62 -18.49
C LEU A 20 2.96 3.13 -18.62
N SER A 21 3.13 3.66 -19.83
CA SER A 21 3.29 5.09 -20.08
C SER A 21 2.16 5.93 -19.45
N PRO A 22 0.87 5.54 -19.56
CA PRO A 22 -0.22 6.30 -18.93
C PRO A 22 -0.12 6.33 -17.39
N VAL A 23 0.29 5.21 -16.77
CA VAL A 23 0.45 5.12 -15.32
C VAL A 23 1.63 5.98 -14.87
N ARG A 24 2.73 5.96 -15.63
CA ARG A 24 3.90 6.78 -15.35
C ARG A 24 3.59 8.27 -15.43
N GLU A 25 2.84 8.69 -16.44
CA GLU A 25 2.41 10.09 -16.60
C GLU A 25 1.57 10.52 -15.39
N LEU A 26 0.54 9.74 -15.04
CA LEU A 26 -0.29 10.02 -13.86
C LEU A 26 0.52 10.10 -12.57
N LEU A 27 1.39 9.11 -12.32
CA LEU A 27 2.17 9.07 -11.07
C LEU A 27 3.25 10.16 -11.00
N SER A 28 3.62 10.78 -12.13
CA SER A 28 4.62 11.85 -12.16
C SER A 28 4.12 13.18 -11.58
N ASP A 29 2.81 13.35 -11.45
CA ASP A 29 2.19 14.50 -10.78
C ASP A 29 2.29 14.42 -9.24
N PHE A 30 2.69 13.26 -8.69
CA PHE A 30 2.79 13.01 -7.27
C PHE A 30 4.24 13.00 -6.78
N THR A 31 4.44 13.40 -5.53
CA THR A 31 5.73 13.23 -4.86
C THR A 31 5.85 11.82 -4.29
N LEU A 32 6.87 11.08 -4.72
CA LEU A 32 7.20 9.77 -4.14
C LEU A 32 7.99 9.97 -2.84
N VAL A 33 7.42 9.52 -1.72
CA VAL A 33 8.08 9.50 -0.42
C VAL A 33 8.72 8.13 -0.16
N ASN A 34 9.91 8.12 0.45
CA ASN A 34 10.64 6.90 0.82
C ASN A 34 11.35 7.09 2.16
N PRO A 35 10.61 7.05 3.28
CA PRO A 35 11.19 7.29 4.59
C PRO A 35 12.03 6.10 5.05
N ALA A 36 13.09 6.39 5.80
CA ALA A 36 13.89 5.38 6.46
C ALA A 36 13.28 5.05 7.84
N TYR A 37 12.98 3.78 8.08
CA TYR A 37 12.55 3.26 9.38
C TYR A 37 13.06 1.83 9.58
N SER A 38 13.17 1.41 10.83
CA SER A 38 13.60 0.05 11.18
C SER A 38 12.45 -0.96 11.06
N VAL A 39 12.80 -2.25 11.00
CA VAL A 39 11.79 -3.32 11.08
C VAL A 39 10.99 -3.24 12.39
N ASN A 40 11.62 -2.83 13.49
CA ASN A 40 10.94 -2.69 14.77
C ASN A 40 9.90 -1.56 14.76
N ASP A 41 10.17 -0.45 14.06
CA ASP A 41 9.20 0.63 13.90
C ASP A 41 7.97 0.14 13.16
N LEU A 42 8.17 -0.62 12.07
CA LEU A 42 7.09 -1.21 11.29
C LEU A 42 6.28 -2.22 12.11
N LEU A 43 6.94 -3.14 12.84
CA LEU A 43 6.29 -4.10 13.73
C LEU A 43 5.48 -3.39 14.85
N GLY A 44 5.99 -2.26 15.34
CA GLY A 44 5.28 -1.40 16.28
C GLY A 44 3.96 -0.88 15.71
N VAL A 45 3.95 -0.37 14.47
CA VAL A 45 2.72 0.12 13.81
C VAL A 45 1.75 -1.03 13.49
N ILE A 46 2.26 -2.17 12.98
CA ILE A 46 1.45 -3.37 12.73
C ILE A 46 0.72 -3.81 14.00
N SER A 47 1.44 -3.93 15.11
CA SER A 47 0.86 -4.41 16.37
C SER A 47 -0.10 -3.39 16.99
N THR A 48 0.24 -2.10 16.94
CA THR A 48 -0.57 -1.02 17.53
C THR A 48 -1.91 -0.87 16.83
N TYR A 49 -1.91 -0.82 15.50
CA TYR A 49 -3.11 -0.53 14.70
C TYR A 49 -3.73 -1.77 14.06
N ARG A 50 -3.13 -2.95 14.25
CA ARG A 50 -3.58 -4.23 13.66
C ARG A 50 -3.71 -4.13 12.14
N LEU A 51 -2.74 -3.51 11.50
CA LEU A 51 -2.67 -3.32 10.06
C LEU A 51 -1.84 -4.42 9.41
N LEU A 52 -2.13 -4.74 8.14
CA LEU A 52 -1.22 -5.54 7.34
C LEU A 52 0.10 -4.79 7.11
N PRO A 53 1.22 -5.48 6.80
CA PRO A 53 2.52 -4.82 6.67
C PRO A 53 2.56 -3.66 5.68
N ASN A 54 1.83 -3.75 4.56
CA ASN A 54 1.79 -2.68 3.57
C ASN A 54 1.04 -1.44 4.10
N ASP A 55 -0.10 -1.62 4.77
CA ASP A 55 -0.89 -0.51 5.31
C ASP A 55 -0.19 0.13 6.50
N ALA A 56 0.46 -0.68 7.35
CA ALA A 56 1.31 -0.19 8.42
C ALA A 56 2.50 0.62 7.88
N SER A 57 3.09 0.19 6.77
CA SER A 57 4.17 0.92 6.09
C SER A 57 3.70 2.29 5.58
N ILE A 58 2.49 2.37 5.03
CA ILE A 58 1.87 3.63 4.60
C ILE A 58 1.61 4.54 5.81
N ALA A 59 0.98 4.03 6.86
CA ALA A 59 0.71 4.79 8.08
C ALA A 59 2.02 5.30 8.74
N LEU A 60 3.03 4.43 8.86
CA LEU A 60 4.35 4.81 9.38
C LEU A 60 5.00 5.91 8.56
N THR A 61 4.90 5.81 7.23
CA THR A 61 5.40 6.82 6.31
C THR A 61 4.72 8.16 6.54
N CYS A 62 3.38 8.18 6.62
CA CYS A 62 2.63 9.39 6.91
C CYS A 62 3.07 10.02 8.25
N ARG A 63 3.29 9.19 9.28
CA ARG A 63 3.75 9.66 10.59
C ARG A 63 5.14 10.33 10.54
N ILE A 64 6.09 9.73 9.83
CA ILE A 64 7.46 10.25 9.70
C ILE A 64 7.48 11.56 8.90
N GLU A 65 6.72 11.61 7.82
CA GLU A 65 6.64 12.78 6.92
C GLU A 65 5.69 13.87 7.43
N GLY A 66 5.02 13.66 8.58
CA GLY A 66 4.07 14.61 9.15
C GLY A 66 2.76 14.76 8.37
N ILE A 67 2.41 13.79 7.53
CA ILE A 67 1.16 13.73 6.77
C ILE A 67 0.04 13.29 7.70
N LYS A 68 -0.98 14.14 7.83
CA LYS A 68 -2.12 13.91 8.75
C LYS A 68 -3.40 13.51 8.05
N LYS A 69 -3.43 13.52 6.71
CA LYS A 69 -4.63 13.22 5.93
C LYS A 69 -4.34 12.14 4.91
N ILE A 70 -5.26 11.20 4.74
CA ILE A 70 -5.14 10.11 3.77
C ILE A 70 -6.43 9.96 2.96
N ALA A 71 -6.29 9.85 1.64
CA ALA A 71 -7.38 9.43 0.77
C ALA A 71 -7.26 7.91 0.60
N THR A 72 -8.26 7.16 1.06
CA THR A 72 -8.27 5.69 0.99
C THR A 72 -9.69 5.15 0.96
N PHE A 73 -9.89 4.03 0.29
CA PHE A 73 -11.14 3.24 0.36
C PHE A 73 -11.05 2.10 1.38
N ASP A 74 -9.94 2.02 2.11
CA ASP A 74 -9.70 0.98 3.10
C ASP A 74 -10.03 1.49 4.52
N SER A 75 -11.11 0.97 5.09
CA SER A 75 -11.58 1.29 6.44
C SER A 75 -10.57 0.89 7.52
N ASP A 76 -9.57 0.07 7.22
CA ASP A 76 -8.55 -0.30 8.19
C ASP A 76 -7.76 0.90 8.73
N PHE A 77 -7.64 1.97 7.93
CA PHE A 77 -7.01 3.21 8.33
C PHE A 77 -7.82 4.01 9.38
N GLU A 78 -9.10 3.70 9.59
CA GLU A 78 -9.90 4.31 10.67
C GLU A 78 -9.32 3.99 12.06
N ARG A 79 -8.54 2.90 12.17
CA ARG A 79 -7.86 2.54 13.42
C ARG A 79 -6.68 3.46 13.74
N VAL A 80 -6.18 4.23 12.76
CA VAL A 80 -4.96 5.05 12.88
C VAL A 80 -5.32 6.46 13.37
N ASP A 81 -5.14 6.68 14.67
CA ASP A 81 -5.57 7.88 15.39
C ASP A 81 -4.95 9.21 14.95
N PHE A 82 -3.79 9.20 14.29
CA PHE A 82 -3.15 10.42 13.77
C PHE A 82 -3.53 10.75 12.31
N LEU A 83 -4.33 9.91 11.65
CA LEU A 83 -4.79 10.12 10.28
C LEU A 83 -6.26 10.54 10.23
N GLU A 84 -6.52 11.62 9.51
CA GLU A 84 -7.86 12.02 9.05
C GLU A 84 -8.10 11.40 7.67
N ILE A 85 -9.14 10.58 7.54
CA ILE A 85 -9.55 10.05 6.22
C ILE A 85 -10.28 11.15 5.46
N ILE A 86 -9.86 11.39 4.22
CA ILE A 86 -10.57 12.27 3.29
C ILE A 86 -11.37 11.38 2.32
N ASP A 87 -12.69 11.55 2.33
CA ASP A 87 -13.57 10.96 1.32
C ASP A 87 -13.37 11.66 -0.02
N VAL A 88 -13.30 10.87 -1.10
CA VAL A 88 -13.10 11.35 -2.48
C VAL A 88 -14.33 11.05 -3.33
#